data_AF-A0A6N8CP28-F1
#
_entry.id   AF-A0A6N8CP28-F1
#
_cell.length_a   1.000
_cell.length_b   1.000
_cell.length_c   1.000
_cell.angle_alpha   90.00
_cell.angle_beta   90.00
_cell.angle_gamma   90.00
#
_symmetry.space_group_name_H-M   'P 1'
#
loop_
_entity.id
_entity.type
_entity.pdbx_description
1 polymer ?
#
loop_
_entity_poly.entity_id
_entity_poly.type
_entity_poly.pdbx_seq_one_letter_code
_entity_poly.pdbx_strand_id
1 'polypeptide(L)'
;MFIVPPSTPADAAESPSNVTPDPNAPIGNVKKVILTFTGDTKTTKGFTWYTTLASGASDLQIIEKTSKSPNFKKAKKFKGISYVSTNDKEEVVHKAEAKGLKANTEYQYRVGDEKLGIWSEVGTVKTAPKSGAFTFMNLTDPQAKTEEEAKLAAQTFNKAAETIKDYDFMAVTGDFVDKGSMEDQWDWLIDNSKQTWGNTTVAPAAGNHEKQPNAFIDHFNIQEVPNSDTTTGAYYSYDYSNTHFVVLNNNESSEKYRDFTPAQMEWMKSDIQAAKANGARWVVVLMHKGPYTTSNHATDEDIIGENGVRNKIAPVIAELGVDFVFQGHDHIYARSKPINEDNEATEPTKIKEIKNGQTIEYSVNPDGSIYFIPATSGPKVYYKNQDPILGEAYYNKFELAEENHAAKYGSDPEDSSRPVRGAIQNFASVTIDENRLTVVSYEIDRNKGMEPYIIDQFGIEKKDVTAPEKPVVDGLTDVNKVVKGTAEANTKVIVKAGDTELGSATANKKGKFNVKIEKQKLGTEVSVYAEDAAGNISQEVQLTVSDKTARGKQ
;
A
#
# COMPACT_ATOMS: atom_id res chain seq x y z
N MET A 1 -2.80 -0.09 -37.16
CA MET A 1 -4.17 0.24 -36.71
C MET A 1 -5.04 -0.97 -37.03
N PHE A 2 -5.07 -1.95 -36.13
CA PHE A 2 -5.90 -3.15 -36.27
C PHE A 2 -7.04 -3.02 -35.27
N ILE A 3 -8.24 -2.88 -35.82
CA ILE A 3 -9.48 -2.80 -35.04
C ILE A 3 -9.83 -4.24 -34.65
N VAL A 4 -9.68 -4.55 -33.37
CA VAL A 4 -10.20 -5.78 -32.77
C VAL A 4 -11.73 -5.62 -32.71
N PRO A 5 -12.52 -6.57 -33.24
CA PRO A 5 -13.97 -6.47 -33.20
C PRO A 5 -14.46 -6.58 -31.74
N PRO A 6 -15.59 -5.95 -31.38
CA PRO A 6 -16.16 -6.10 -30.05
C PRO A 6 -16.51 -7.57 -29.83
N SER A 7 -15.82 -8.22 -28.89
CA SER A 7 -16.25 -9.50 -28.37
C SER A 7 -17.65 -9.33 -27.79
N THR A 8 -18.59 -10.16 -28.26
CA THR A 8 -19.86 -10.41 -27.58
C THR A 8 -19.61 -10.55 -26.08
N PRO A 9 -20.45 -9.93 -25.21
CA PRO A 9 -20.35 -10.18 -23.78
C PRO A 9 -20.42 -11.69 -23.58
N ALA A 10 -19.41 -12.26 -22.94
CA ALA A 10 -19.57 -13.56 -22.29
C ALA A 10 -20.80 -13.44 -21.41
N ASP A 11 -21.70 -14.43 -21.47
CA ASP A 11 -22.87 -14.51 -20.61
C ASP A 11 -22.45 -14.12 -19.19
N ALA A 12 -23.04 -13.05 -18.67
CA ALA A 12 -22.83 -12.64 -17.30
C ALA A 12 -23.15 -13.87 -16.43
N ALA A 13 -22.18 -14.35 -15.66
CA ALA A 13 -22.43 -15.33 -14.62
C ALA A 13 -23.69 -14.89 -13.86
N GLU A 14 -24.66 -15.80 -13.70
CA GLU A 14 -25.89 -15.53 -12.96
C GLU A 14 -25.53 -14.79 -11.67
N SER A 15 -26.21 -13.67 -11.40
CA SER A 15 -26.03 -12.95 -10.15
C SER A 15 -26.18 -13.96 -9.00
N PRO A 16 -25.17 -14.16 -8.13
CA PRO A 16 -25.23 -15.23 -7.14
C PRO A 16 -26.51 -15.09 -6.31
N SER A 17 -27.35 -16.12 -6.42
CA SER A 17 -28.65 -16.19 -5.77
C SER A 17 -28.46 -16.24 -4.26
N ASN A 18 -29.24 -15.45 -3.52
CA ASN A 18 -29.34 -15.59 -2.07
C ASN A 18 -29.62 -17.05 -1.71
N VAL A 19 -28.89 -17.58 -0.73
CA VAL A 19 -29.17 -18.90 -0.18
C VAL A 19 -30.64 -18.97 0.25
N THR A 20 -31.29 -20.09 -0.04
CA THR A 20 -32.62 -20.34 0.53
C THR A 20 -32.44 -20.67 2.01
N PRO A 21 -32.97 -19.85 2.94
CA PRO A 21 -32.79 -20.11 4.36
C PRO A 21 -33.43 -21.45 4.77
N ASP A 22 -32.76 -22.20 5.64
CA ASP A 22 -33.32 -23.39 6.27
C ASP A 22 -34.19 -22.98 7.47
N PRO A 23 -35.53 -23.12 7.39
CA PRO A 23 -36.43 -22.72 8.47
C PRO A 23 -36.26 -23.57 9.74
N ASN A 24 -35.57 -24.72 9.67
CA ASN A 24 -35.33 -25.60 10.82
C ASN A 24 -33.96 -25.36 11.47
N ALA A 25 -33.07 -24.62 10.81
CA ALA A 25 -31.78 -24.27 11.39
C ALA A 25 -31.98 -23.30 12.57
N PRO A 26 -31.18 -23.41 13.64
CA PRO A 26 -31.25 -22.48 14.76
C PRO A 26 -30.91 -21.07 14.28
N ILE A 27 -31.64 -20.06 14.76
CA ILE A 27 -31.29 -18.66 14.54
C ILE A 27 -30.06 -18.35 15.40
N GLY A 28 -28.89 -18.25 14.76
CA GLY A 28 -27.65 -17.85 15.41
C GLY A 28 -27.40 -16.33 15.40
N ASN A 29 -26.27 -15.94 15.99
CA ASN A 29 -25.78 -14.57 15.97
C ASN A 29 -25.01 -14.26 14.67
N VAL A 30 -24.88 -12.98 14.37
CA VAL A 30 -23.94 -12.49 13.35
C VAL A 30 -22.50 -12.61 13.88
N LYS A 31 -21.61 -13.21 13.10
CA LYS A 31 -20.18 -13.36 13.43
C LYS A 31 -19.26 -12.95 12.28
N LYS A 32 -17.96 -12.86 12.56
CA LYS A 32 -16.89 -12.52 11.60
C LYS A 32 -17.17 -11.28 10.74
N VAL A 33 -17.53 -10.16 11.39
CA VAL A 33 -17.80 -8.91 10.68
C VAL A 33 -16.48 -8.30 10.21
N ILE A 34 -16.27 -8.26 8.89
CA ILE A 34 -15.04 -7.77 8.26
C ILE A 34 -15.40 -6.62 7.31
N LEU A 35 -14.52 -5.61 7.30
CA LEU A 35 -14.63 -4.40 6.49
C LEU A 35 -13.50 -4.38 5.47
N THR A 36 -13.80 -4.05 4.21
CA THR A 36 -12.81 -4.03 3.12
C THR A 36 -13.03 -2.83 2.22
N PHE A 37 -12.00 -2.48 1.45
CA PHE A 37 -12.17 -1.57 0.32
C PHE A 37 -12.90 -2.29 -0.81
N THR A 38 -13.90 -1.61 -1.38
CA THR A 38 -14.54 -1.94 -2.65
C THR A 38 -14.68 -0.64 -3.42
N GLY A 39 -14.61 -0.66 -4.75
CA GLY A 39 -14.83 0.53 -5.57
C GLY A 39 -13.95 1.73 -5.20
N ASP A 40 -14.54 2.92 -5.27
CA ASP A 40 -13.88 4.16 -4.85
C ASP A 40 -13.84 4.27 -3.33
N THR A 41 -12.65 4.11 -2.74
CA THR A 41 -12.39 4.18 -1.29
C THR A 41 -12.97 5.42 -0.58
N LYS A 42 -13.24 6.49 -1.32
CA LYS A 42 -13.85 7.75 -0.85
C LYS A 42 -15.37 7.66 -0.67
N THR A 43 -16.05 6.75 -1.38
CA THR A 43 -17.52 6.73 -1.48
C THR A 43 -18.15 5.35 -1.28
N THR A 44 -17.34 4.29 -1.20
CA THR A 44 -17.80 2.91 -1.04
C THR A 44 -17.06 2.19 0.08
N LYS A 45 -17.72 1.16 0.64
CA LYS A 45 -17.17 0.24 1.65
C LYS A 45 -17.80 -1.15 1.49
N GLY A 46 -16.96 -2.19 1.55
CA GLY A 46 -17.36 -3.59 1.54
C GLY A 46 -17.52 -4.14 2.96
N PHE A 47 -18.48 -5.03 3.11
CA PHE A 47 -18.78 -5.74 4.34
C PHE A 47 -18.92 -7.23 4.06
N THR A 48 -18.31 -8.05 4.90
CA THR A 48 -18.52 -9.49 4.98
C THR A 48 -18.97 -9.86 6.39
N TRP A 49 -19.89 -10.81 6.52
CA TRP A 49 -20.24 -11.43 7.81
C TRP A 49 -20.81 -12.82 7.60
N TYR A 50 -20.94 -13.56 8.70
CA TYR A 50 -21.43 -14.93 8.70
C TYR A 50 -22.62 -15.06 9.64
N THR A 51 -23.51 -15.99 9.30
CA THR A 51 -24.63 -16.43 10.16
C THR A 51 -24.86 -17.93 10.00
N THR A 52 -25.81 -18.48 10.75
CA THR A 52 -26.33 -19.86 10.57
C THR A 52 -27.20 -19.97 9.31
N LEU A 53 -27.45 -21.20 8.84
CA LEU A 53 -28.36 -21.52 7.73
C LEU A 53 -29.80 -20.96 7.85
N ALA A 54 -30.22 -20.51 9.04
CA ALA A 54 -31.51 -19.84 9.23
C ALA A 54 -31.64 -18.52 8.45
N SER A 55 -30.52 -17.85 8.16
CA SER A 55 -30.50 -16.55 7.48
C SER A 55 -30.47 -16.70 5.96
N GLY A 56 -31.25 -15.85 5.28
CA GLY A 56 -31.26 -15.80 3.82
C GLY A 56 -31.08 -14.39 3.26
N ALA A 57 -31.22 -13.35 4.09
CA ALA A 57 -31.06 -11.97 3.66
C ALA A 57 -29.72 -11.39 4.13
N SER A 58 -29.11 -10.58 3.27
CA SER A 58 -27.91 -9.81 3.59
C SER A 58 -28.28 -8.34 3.73
N ASP A 59 -28.58 -7.89 4.94
CA ASP A 59 -29.00 -6.52 5.24
C ASP A 59 -27.87 -5.69 5.86
N LEU A 60 -27.61 -4.51 5.28
CA LEU A 60 -26.65 -3.53 5.78
C LEU A 60 -27.36 -2.19 6.04
N GLN A 61 -27.14 -1.63 7.23
CA GLN A 61 -27.60 -0.29 7.60
C GLN A 61 -26.41 0.56 8.03
N ILE A 62 -26.25 1.74 7.43
CA ILE A 62 -25.14 2.66 7.70
C ILE A 62 -25.59 4.12 7.79
N ILE A 63 -25.06 4.85 8.77
CA ILE A 63 -25.44 6.24 9.06
C ILE A 63 -24.21 7.05 9.47
N GLU A 64 -24.16 8.33 9.08
CA GLU A 64 -23.09 9.25 9.49
C GLU A 64 -23.02 9.32 11.02
N LYS A 65 -21.81 9.19 11.58
CA LYS A 65 -21.57 9.19 13.02
C LYS A 65 -21.65 10.62 13.55
N THR A 66 -22.84 10.97 14.03
CA THR A 66 -23.16 12.29 14.60
C THR A 66 -23.41 12.25 16.11
N SER A 67 -23.47 11.04 16.69
CA SER A 67 -23.65 10.80 18.13
C SER A 67 -23.08 9.45 18.52
N LYS A 68 -23.09 9.12 19.82
CA LYS A 68 -22.67 7.78 20.30
C LYS A 68 -23.65 6.68 19.90
N SER A 69 -24.96 6.98 19.87
CA SER A 69 -26.03 5.98 19.63
C SER A 69 -26.73 6.24 18.29
N PRO A 70 -26.54 5.39 17.27
CA PRO A 70 -27.12 5.61 15.94
C PRO A 70 -28.63 5.36 15.93
N ASN A 71 -29.38 6.21 15.22
CA ASN A 71 -30.78 5.95 14.89
C ASN A 71 -30.89 5.30 13.51
N PHE A 72 -30.80 3.98 13.46
CA PHE A 72 -30.83 3.23 12.20
C PHE A 72 -32.13 3.33 11.39
N LYS A 73 -33.22 3.89 11.96
CA LYS A 73 -34.42 4.21 11.18
C LYS A 73 -34.15 5.26 10.09
N LYS A 74 -33.07 6.05 10.23
CA LYS A 74 -32.61 7.07 9.27
C LYS A 74 -31.39 6.63 8.46
N ALA A 75 -30.94 5.38 8.63
CA ALA A 75 -29.75 4.89 7.96
C ALA A 75 -30.01 4.69 6.46
N LYS A 76 -28.94 4.80 5.67
CA LYS A 76 -28.92 4.24 4.32
C LYS A 76 -29.01 2.71 4.45
N LYS A 77 -29.81 2.09 3.60
CA LYS A 77 -30.02 0.63 3.58
C LYS A 77 -29.44 0.05 2.30
N PHE A 78 -28.72 -1.05 2.42
CA PHE A 78 -28.17 -1.80 1.32
C PHE A 78 -28.53 -3.28 1.47
N LYS A 79 -28.69 -3.95 0.34
CA LYS A 79 -28.86 -5.40 0.26
C LYS A 79 -27.59 -5.98 -0.34
N GLY A 80 -27.22 -7.16 0.13
CA GLY A 80 -26.10 -7.93 -0.35
C GLY A 80 -26.51 -9.25 -0.99
N ILE A 81 -25.50 -10.09 -1.19
CA ILE A 81 -25.63 -11.50 -1.60
C ILE A 81 -25.37 -12.41 -0.41
N SER A 82 -25.87 -13.64 -0.48
CA SER A 82 -25.59 -14.69 0.50
C SER A 82 -25.40 -16.04 -0.18
N TYR A 83 -24.52 -16.87 0.36
CA TYR A 83 -24.29 -18.25 -0.09
C TYR A 83 -23.76 -19.11 1.07
N VAL A 84 -23.91 -20.43 0.98
CA VAL A 84 -23.37 -21.36 1.99
C VAL A 84 -21.85 -21.33 1.91
N SER A 85 -21.17 -21.16 3.05
CA SER A 85 -19.71 -21.13 3.13
C SER A 85 -19.10 -22.40 2.55
N THR A 86 -18.02 -22.25 1.80
CA THR A 86 -17.31 -23.40 1.23
C THR A 86 -16.48 -24.13 2.29
N ASN A 87 -16.08 -23.42 3.34
CA ASN A 87 -15.26 -23.96 4.43
C ASN A 87 -16.11 -24.62 5.52
N ASP A 88 -17.34 -24.14 5.73
CA ASP A 88 -18.28 -24.71 6.69
C ASP A 88 -19.71 -24.68 6.14
N LYS A 89 -20.29 -25.86 5.92
CA LYS A 89 -21.63 -26.01 5.33
C LYS A 89 -22.75 -25.63 6.30
N GLU A 90 -22.46 -25.40 7.58
CA GLU A 90 -23.43 -24.93 8.57
C GLU A 90 -23.52 -23.39 8.62
N GLU A 91 -22.66 -22.69 7.86
CA GLU A 91 -22.59 -21.25 7.81
C GLU A 91 -23.04 -20.65 6.48
N VAL A 92 -23.59 -19.44 6.56
CA VAL A 92 -23.91 -18.59 5.41
C VAL A 92 -22.98 -17.41 5.40
N VAL A 93 -22.25 -17.25 4.30
CA VAL A 93 -21.46 -16.06 3.98
C VAL A 93 -22.41 -14.98 3.46
N HIS A 94 -22.25 -13.76 3.94
CA HIS A 94 -22.96 -12.59 3.46
C HIS A 94 -21.97 -11.53 3.02
N LYS A 95 -22.22 -10.92 1.86
CA LYS A 95 -21.43 -9.79 1.36
C LYS A 95 -22.35 -8.67 0.92
N ALA A 96 -22.10 -7.45 1.41
CA ALA A 96 -22.85 -6.26 1.01
C ALA A 96 -21.91 -5.06 0.82
N GLU A 97 -22.33 -4.13 -0.04
CA GLU A 97 -21.57 -2.92 -0.34
C GLU A 97 -22.39 -1.67 -0.01
N ALA A 98 -21.81 -0.77 0.80
CA ALA A 98 -22.35 0.57 0.96
C ALA A 98 -21.83 1.49 -0.14
N LYS A 99 -22.72 2.21 -0.83
CA LYS A 99 -22.38 3.15 -1.92
C LYS A 99 -22.85 4.57 -1.63
N GLY A 100 -22.26 5.53 -2.33
CA GLY A 100 -22.64 6.94 -2.25
C GLY A 100 -22.39 7.55 -0.87
N LEU A 101 -21.33 7.11 -0.19
CA LEU A 101 -20.84 7.70 1.04
C LEU A 101 -20.07 8.99 0.73
N LYS A 102 -20.06 9.93 1.68
CA LYS A 102 -19.20 11.12 1.66
C LYS A 102 -17.78 10.72 2.04
N ALA A 103 -16.80 11.28 1.32
CA ALA A 103 -15.38 11.16 1.63
C ALA A 103 -15.03 11.72 3.02
N ASN A 104 -13.93 11.22 3.62
CA ASN A 104 -13.43 11.62 4.94
C ASN A 104 -14.51 11.71 6.03
N THR A 105 -15.46 10.76 6.04
CA THR A 105 -16.59 10.77 6.97
C THR A 105 -16.62 9.47 7.77
N GLU A 106 -16.79 9.58 9.09
CA GLU A 106 -17.07 8.44 9.96
C GLU A 106 -18.54 8.04 9.90
N TYR A 107 -18.78 6.74 9.87
CA TYR A 107 -20.10 6.13 9.90
C TYR A 107 -20.21 5.13 11.04
N GLN A 108 -21.43 4.94 11.51
CA GLN A 108 -21.82 3.79 12.32
C GLN A 108 -22.65 2.85 11.45
N TYR A 109 -22.45 1.55 11.61
CA TYR A 109 -23.13 0.54 10.81
C TYR A 109 -23.58 -0.67 11.64
N ARG A 110 -24.46 -1.46 11.04
CA ARG A 110 -24.77 -2.84 11.47
C ARG A 110 -25.14 -3.70 10.27
N VAL A 111 -24.83 -4.98 10.35
CA VAL A 111 -25.14 -6.00 9.33
C VAL A 111 -25.96 -7.13 9.93
N GLY A 112 -26.76 -7.84 9.14
CA GLY A 112 -27.57 -8.96 9.62
C GLY A 112 -28.71 -9.35 8.68
N ASP A 113 -29.81 -9.83 9.25
CA ASP A 113 -31.06 -10.16 8.54
C ASP A 113 -32.22 -9.41 9.20
N GLU A 114 -32.76 -8.40 8.51
CA GLU A 114 -33.82 -7.53 9.05
C GLU A 114 -35.12 -8.30 9.32
N LYS A 115 -35.39 -9.39 8.58
CA LYS A 115 -36.61 -10.20 8.74
C LYS A 115 -36.55 -11.07 9.98
N LEU A 116 -35.38 -11.62 10.29
CA LEU A 116 -35.15 -12.41 11.50
C LEU A 116 -34.89 -11.54 12.74
N GLY A 117 -34.61 -10.25 12.55
CA GLY A 117 -34.31 -9.32 13.63
C GLY A 117 -32.92 -9.51 14.23
N ILE A 118 -32.04 -10.28 13.58
CA ILE A 118 -30.65 -10.48 13.99
C ILE A 118 -29.77 -9.39 13.40
N TRP A 119 -28.91 -8.80 14.24
CA TRP A 119 -27.99 -7.74 13.86
C TRP A 119 -26.65 -7.95 14.57
N SER A 120 -25.56 -7.57 13.91
CA SER A 120 -24.27 -7.40 14.54
C SER A 120 -24.31 -6.34 15.65
N GLU A 121 -23.28 -6.32 16.48
CA GLU A 121 -22.94 -5.12 17.24
C GLU A 121 -22.73 -3.92 16.30
N VAL A 122 -22.87 -2.71 16.85
CA VAL A 122 -22.67 -1.48 16.10
C VAL A 122 -21.17 -1.26 15.88
N GLY A 123 -20.73 -1.40 14.63
CA GLY A 123 -19.37 -1.08 14.22
C GLY A 123 -19.23 0.37 13.76
N THR A 124 -17.99 0.80 13.59
CA THR A 124 -17.64 2.09 13.00
C THR A 124 -16.74 1.93 11.78
N VAL A 125 -16.79 2.87 10.85
CA VAL A 125 -15.91 2.87 9.66
C VAL A 125 -15.71 4.29 9.15
N LYS A 126 -14.55 4.58 8.58
CA LYS A 126 -14.22 5.86 7.95
C LYS A 126 -13.94 5.65 6.46
N THR A 127 -14.48 6.53 5.62
CA THR A 127 -14.15 6.58 4.18
C THR A 127 -12.88 7.38 3.93
N ALA A 128 -12.15 7.03 2.87
CA ALA A 128 -10.91 7.72 2.51
C ALA A 128 -11.12 9.23 2.28
N PRO A 129 -10.11 10.07 2.56
CA PRO A 129 -10.13 11.47 2.17
C PRO A 129 -9.94 11.63 0.66
N LYS A 130 -10.23 12.83 0.15
CA LYS A 130 -9.95 13.16 -1.25
C LYS A 130 -8.46 13.33 -1.52
N SER A 131 -7.72 13.82 -0.52
CA SER A 131 -6.28 14.09 -0.54
C SER A 131 -5.79 14.33 0.88
N GLY A 132 -4.48 14.32 1.07
CA GLY A 132 -3.81 14.62 2.34
C GLY A 132 -3.12 13.41 2.95
N ALA A 133 -2.45 13.64 4.08
CA ALA A 133 -1.75 12.61 4.82
C ALA A 133 -2.69 11.50 5.30
N PHE A 134 -2.17 10.30 5.40
CA PHE A 134 -2.88 9.16 5.98
C PHE A 134 -1.90 8.19 6.63
N THR A 135 -2.40 7.42 7.59
CA THR A 135 -1.62 6.41 8.30
C THR A 135 -2.33 5.07 8.24
N PHE A 136 -1.60 3.98 8.03
CA PHE A 136 -2.15 2.62 8.14
C PHE A 136 -1.25 1.72 8.97
N MET A 137 -1.84 0.69 9.55
CA MET A 137 -1.10 -0.38 10.23
C MET A 137 -0.71 -1.44 9.22
N ASN A 138 0.49 -2.00 9.32
CA ASN A 138 0.85 -3.23 8.63
C ASN A 138 1.11 -4.34 9.66
N LEU A 139 0.40 -5.45 9.48
CA LEU A 139 0.58 -6.68 10.25
C LEU A 139 0.68 -7.84 9.26
N THR A 140 1.30 -8.93 9.68
CA THR A 140 1.47 -10.10 8.82
C THR A 140 1.54 -11.36 9.67
N ASP A 141 1.19 -12.49 9.07
CA ASP A 141 1.37 -13.82 9.65
C ASP A 141 0.83 -13.96 11.09
N PRO A 142 -0.41 -13.53 11.41
CA PRO A 142 -1.00 -13.89 12.71
C PRO A 142 -0.98 -15.40 12.93
N GLN A 143 -1.15 -16.18 11.86
CA GLN A 143 -1.00 -17.63 11.74
C GLN A 143 -1.42 -18.39 13.00
N ALA A 144 -2.62 -18.09 13.49
CA ALA A 144 -3.12 -18.66 14.71
C ALA A 144 -3.58 -20.11 14.48
N LYS A 145 -2.91 -21.07 15.13
CA LYS A 145 -3.27 -22.50 15.04
C LYS A 145 -4.26 -22.94 16.11
N THR A 146 -4.18 -22.33 17.29
CA THR A 146 -5.01 -22.63 18.46
C THR A 146 -5.70 -21.35 18.95
N GLU A 147 -6.74 -21.49 19.78
CA GLU A 147 -7.42 -20.33 20.35
C GLU A 147 -6.48 -19.44 21.17
N GLU A 148 -5.51 -20.01 21.90
CA GLU A 148 -4.53 -19.23 22.67
C GLU A 148 -3.57 -18.44 21.77
N GLU A 149 -3.20 -19.01 20.62
CA GLU A 149 -2.45 -18.29 19.61
C GLU A 149 -3.28 -17.19 18.94
N ALA A 150 -4.58 -17.43 18.74
CA ALA A 150 -5.51 -16.44 18.22
C ALA A 150 -5.70 -15.27 19.20
N LYS A 151 -5.78 -15.54 20.50
CA LYS A 151 -5.79 -14.53 21.57
C LYS A 151 -4.50 -13.70 21.58
N LEU A 152 -3.34 -14.35 21.40
CA LEU A 152 -2.06 -13.65 21.30
C LEU A 152 -2.01 -12.74 20.07
N ALA A 153 -2.36 -13.25 18.89
CA ALA A 153 -2.43 -12.44 17.68
C ALA A 153 -3.43 -11.27 17.82
N ALA A 154 -4.60 -11.53 18.39
CA ALA A 154 -5.61 -10.52 18.67
C ALA A 154 -5.09 -9.43 19.62
N GLN A 155 -4.32 -9.78 20.65
CA GLN A 155 -3.64 -8.80 21.51
C GLN A 155 -2.68 -7.93 20.71
N THR A 156 -1.96 -8.48 19.74
CA THR A 156 -1.10 -7.68 18.84
C THR A 156 -1.92 -6.67 18.02
N PHE A 157 -3.04 -7.09 17.41
CA PHE A 157 -3.94 -6.18 16.69
C PHE A 157 -4.48 -5.06 17.58
N ASN A 158 -4.89 -5.38 18.81
CA ASN A 158 -5.44 -4.40 19.74
C ASN A 158 -4.35 -3.43 20.22
N LYS A 159 -3.16 -3.94 20.57
CA LYS A 159 -2.01 -3.11 20.96
C LYS A 159 -1.53 -2.21 19.82
N ALA A 160 -1.56 -2.69 18.57
CA ALA A 160 -1.27 -1.86 17.40
C ALA A 160 -2.26 -0.69 17.29
N ALA A 161 -3.56 -0.98 17.42
CA ALA A 161 -4.62 0.04 17.38
C ALA A 161 -4.57 1.04 18.55
N GLU A 162 -4.12 0.61 19.74
CA GLU A 162 -3.89 1.49 20.90
C GLU A 162 -2.65 2.38 20.74
N THR A 163 -1.60 1.83 20.12
CA THR A 163 -0.28 2.49 19.98
C THR A 163 -0.28 3.50 18.84
N ILE A 164 -0.84 3.12 17.70
CA ILE A 164 -0.86 3.93 16.49
C ILE A 164 -2.12 4.80 16.56
N LYS A 165 -1.95 6.11 16.76
CA LYS A 165 -3.08 7.04 16.77
C LYS A 165 -3.47 7.42 15.35
N ASP A 166 -4.76 7.65 15.15
CA ASP A 166 -5.31 8.21 13.90
C ASP A 166 -4.98 7.39 12.64
N TYR A 167 -4.84 6.06 12.75
CA TYR A 167 -4.77 5.19 11.57
C TYR A 167 -6.12 5.14 10.86
N ASP A 168 -6.08 4.98 9.54
CA ASP A 168 -7.25 4.97 8.67
C ASP A 168 -7.69 3.55 8.28
N PHE A 169 -6.74 2.62 8.16
CA PHE A 169 -6.97 1.22 7.81
C PHE A 169 -5.81 0.33 8.28
N MET A 170 -5.95 -0.98 8.07
CA MET A 170 -4.85 -1.94 8.25
C MET A 170 -4.62 -2.77 6.98
N ALA A 171 -3.36 -2.95 6.62
CA ALA A 171 -2.90 -3.86 5.59
C ALA A 171 -2.40 -5.15 6.25
N VAL A 172 -2.99 -6.29 5.89
CA VAL A 172 -2.59 -7.59 6.45
C VAL A 172 -2.08 -8.50 5.34
N THR A 173 -0.79 -8.81 5.37
CA THR A 173 -0.07 -9.49 4.27
C THR A 173 -0.08 -11.02 4.38
N GLY A 174 -1.27 -11.60 4.58
CA GLY A 174 -1.50 -13.04 4.49
C GLY A 174 -1.24 -13.85 5.76
N ASP A 175 -1.56 -15.15 5.66
CA ASP A 175 -1.47 -16.16 6.73
C ASP A 175 -2.22 -15.73 7.99
N PHE A 176 -3.50 -15.40 7.82
CA PHE A 176 -4.36 -14.96 8.92
C PHE A 176 -4.50 -16.05 9.98
N VAL A 177 -4.69 -17.30 9.54
CA VAL A 177 -4.87 -18.47 10.40
C VAL A 177 -3.98 -19.62 9.92
N ASP A 178 -3.75 -20.63 10.76
CA ASP A 178 -2.89 -21.76 10.36
C ASP A 178 -3.52 -22.69 9.31
N LYS A 179 -4.82 -22.62 9.10
CA LYS A 179 -5.49 -23.31 8.00
C LYS A 179 -6.72 -22.52 7.60
N GLY A 180 -6.64 -21.78 6.49
CA GLY A 180 -7.69 -20.89 6.02
C GLY A 180 -9.04 -21.58 5.77
N SER A 181 -9.05 -22.90 5.57
CA SER A 181 -10.30 -23.66 5.45
C SER A 181 -10.91 -24.10 6.79
N MET A 182 -10.39 -23.65 7.94
CA MET A 182 -10.91 -23.97 9.27
C MET A 182 -11.57 -22.74 9.90
N GLU A 183 -12.90 -22.69 9.87
CA GLU A 183 -13.68 -21.55 10.37
C GLU A 183 -13.50 -21.30 11.87
N ASP A 184 -13.24 -22.33 12.69
CA ASP A 184 -12.94 -22.16 14.11
C ASP A 184 -11.73 -21.23 14.34
N GLN A 185 -10.69 -21.33 13.51
CA GLN A 185 -9.50 -20.48 13.67
C GLN A 185 -9.79 -19.02 13.29
N TRP A 186 -10.62 -18.80 12.27
CA TRP A 186 -11.10 -17.48 11.89
C TRP A 186 -11.99 -16.87 12.98
N ASP A 187 -12.91 -17.67 13.53
CA ASP A 187 -13.76 -17.28 14.66
C ASP A 187 -12.88 -16.88 15.84
N TRP A 188 -11.91 -17.69 16.24
CA TRP A 188 -11.01 -17.35 17.36
C TRP A 188 -10.24 -16.05 17.11
N LEU A 189 -9.66 -15.85 15.93
CA LEU A 189 -8.89 -14.65 15.63
C LEU A 189 -9.77 -13.41 15.66
N ILE A 190 -10.87 -13.42 14.91
CA ILE A 190 -11.72 -12.25 14.71
C ILE A 190 -12.52 -11.95 15.98
N ASP A 191 -13.03 -12.97 16.68
CA ASP A 191 -13.83 -12.74 17.87
C ASP A 191 -13.01 -12.19 19.05
N ASN A 192 -11.74 -12.58 19.19
CA ASN A 192 -10.86 -12.04 20.21
C ASN A 192 -10.32 -10.63 19.85
N SER A 193 -10.52 -10.16 18.62
CA SER A 193 -9.97 -8.90 18.12
C SER A 193 -11.03 -7.89 17.66
N LYS A 194 -12.28 -8.01 18.14
CA LYS A 194 -13.43 -7.11 17.81
C LYS A 194 -13.21 -5.62 18.12
N GLN A 195 -12.21 -5.28 18.94
CA GLN A 195 -11.84 -3.89 19.16
C GLN A 195 -11.28 -3.25 17.87
N THR A 196 -10.60 -4.04 17.04
CA THR A 196 -10.01 -3.62 15.77
C THR A 196 -10.84 -4.16 14.59
N TRP A 197 -11.11 -5.45 14.56
CA TRP A 197 -11.92 -6.08 13.51
C TRP A 197 -13.39 -5.70 13.62
N GLY A 198 -14.02 -5.35 12.50
CA GLY A 198 -15.36 -4.74 12.47
C GLY A 198 -15.39 -3.26 12.85
N ASN A 199 -14.23 -2.64 13.11
CA ASN A 199 -14.09 -1.19 13.30
C ASN A 199 -13.03 -0.55 12.39
N THR A 200 -12.20 -1.38 11.77
CA THR A 200 -11.10 -0.97 10.90
C THR A 200 -11.25 -1.60 9.52
N THR A 201 -11.05 -0.80 8.47
CA THR A 201 -11.01 -1.33 7.10
C THR A 201 -9.75 -2.16 6.91
N VAL A 202 -9.88 -3.35 6.31
CA VAL A 202 -8.79 -4.29 6.05
C VAL A 202 -8.45 -4.27 4.56
N ALA A 203 -7.16 -4.19 4.24
CA ALA A 203 -6.59 -4.50 2.94
C ALA A 203 -5.85 -5.86 3.03
N PRO A 204 -6.56 -6.98 2.78
CA PRO A 204 -6.00 -8.32 2.94
C PRO A 204 -5.24 -8.79 1.68
N ALA A 205 -4.06 -9.40 1.86
CA ALA A 205 -3.42 -10.26 0.86
C ALA A 205 -3.60 -11.72 1.28
N ALA A 206 -3.68 -12.65 0.32
CA ALA A 206 -3.74 -14.08 0.63
C ALA A 206 -2.33 -14.62 0.91
N GLY A 207 -2.18 -15.44 1.96
CA GLY A 207 -0.97 -16.21 2.21
C GLY A 207 -1.11 -17.68 1.83
N ASN A 208 -0.04 -18.46 1.95
CA ASN A 208 -0.08 -19.88 1.57
C ASN A 208 -0.95 -20.72 2.51
N HIS A 209 -1.30 -20.21 3.70
CA HIS A 209 -2.26 -20.84 4.59
C HIS A 209 -3.72 -20.63 4.16
N GLU A 210 -3.99 -19.72 3.21
CA GLU A 210 -5.30 -19.52 2.59
C GLU A 210 -5.41 -20.10 1.17
N LYS A 211 -4.43 -20.91 0.73
CA LYS A 211 -4.41 -21.45 -0.65
C LYS A 211 -5.50 -22.49 -0.95
N GLN A 212 -6.19 -23.02 0.07
CA GLN A 212 -7.28 -23.98 -0.14
C GLN A 212 -8.46 -23.28 -0.85
N PRO A 213 -9.26 -24.02 -1.64
CA PRO A 213 -10.36 -23.43 -2.39
C PRO A 213 -11.28 -22.54 -1.55
N ASN A 214 -11.31 -21.25 -1.91
CA ASN A 214 -12.14 -20.19 -1.33
C ASN A 214 -11.89 -19.89 0.16
N ALA A 215 -10.77 -20.40 0.72
CA ALA A 215 -10.35 -20.13 2.09
C ALA A 215 -10.02 -18.66 2.36
N PHE A 216 -9.76 -17.88 1.30
CA PHE A 216 -9.55 -16.43 1.36
C PHE A 216 -10.80 -15.65 0.97
N ILE A 217 -11.35 -15.94 -0.23
CA ILE A 217 -12.32 -15.04 -0.85
C ILE A 217 -13.63 -14.99 -0.07
N ASP A 218 -14.02 -16.04 0.65
CA ASP A 218 -15.26 -16.03 1.44
C ASP A 218 -15.25 -14.96 2.54
N HIS A 219 -14.11 -14.73 3.18
CA HIS A 219 -13.97 -13.79 4.30
C HIS A 219 -13.90 -12.32 3.87
N PHE A 220 -13.56 -12.03 2.61
CA PHE A 220 -13.28 -10.68 2.15
C PHE A 220 -14.17 -10.25 0.98
N ASN A 221 -14.82 -9.10 1.14
CA ASN A 221 -15.61 -8.46 0.08
C ASN A 221 -14.76 -7.40 -0.62
N ILE A 222 -13.86 -7.86 -1.48
CA ILE A 222 -12.95 -7.02 -2.25
C ILE A 222 -13.47 -6.87 -3.69
N GLN A 223 -12.89 -5.93 -4.44
CA GLN A 223 -13.14 -5.84 -5.87
C GLN A 223 -11.96 -6.46 -6.62
N GLU A 224 -12.02 -7.77 -6.83
CA GLU A 224 -11.04 -8.51 -7.62
C GLU A 224 -11.02 -8.07 -9.08
N VAL A 225 -9.95 -8.44 -9.78
CA VAL A 225 -9.86 -8.25 -11.23
C VAL A 225 -10.93 -9.11 -11.93
N PRO A 226 -11.73 -8.54 -12.85
CA PRO A 226 -12.77 -9.31 -13.52
C PRO A 226 -12.24 -10.57 -14.21
N ASN A 227 -12.87 -11.72 -13.93
CA ASN A 227 -12.49 -13.04 -14.45
C ASN A 227 -11.14 -13.59 -13.95
N SER A 228 -10.53 -12.99 -12.91
CA SER A 228 -9.40 -13.62 -12.22
C SER A 228 -9.86 -14.88 -11.48
N ASP A 229 -8.98 -15.88 -11.35
CA ASP A 229 -9.23 -17.02 -10.48
C ASP A 229 -9.09 -16.58 -9.02
N THR A 230 -10.16 -16.72 -8.24
CA THR A 230 -10.18 -16.36 -6.81
C THR A 230 -10.03 -17.57 -5.88
N THR A 231 -9.80 -18.76 -6.45
CA THR A 231 -9.87 -20.03 -5.71
C THR A 231 -8.84 -20.09 -4.59
N THR A 232 -7.63 -19.55 -4.79
CA THR A 232 -6.52 -19.65 -3.84
C THR A 232 -6.14 -18.31 -3.18
N GLY A 233 -6.90 -17.26 -3.45
CA GLY A 233 -6.56 -15.88 -3.11
C GLY A 233 -7.10 -14.93 -4.17
N ALA A 234 -6.84 -13.63 -4.07
CA ALA A 234 -7.26 -12.67 -5.10
C ALA A 234 -6.25 -11.54 -5.22
N TYR A 235 -6.15 -10.99 -6.43
CA TYR A 235 -5.37 -9.79 -6.71
C TYR A 235 -6.29 -8.66 -7.15
N TYR A 236 -5.95 -7.45 -6.69
CA TYR A 236 -6.76 -6.24 -6.85
C TYR A 236 -5.94 -5.00 -6.51
N SER A 237 -6.48 -3.83 -6.79
CA SER A 237 -5.86 -2.56 -6.42
C SER A 237 -6.87 -1.57 -5.86
N TYR A 238 -6.38 -0.57 -5.15
CA TYR A 238 -7.18 0.54 -4.65
C TYR A 238 -6.34 1.80 -4.49
N ASP A 239 -6.99 2.96 -4.67
CA ASP A 239 -6.36 4.24 -4.42
C ASP A 239 -6.73 4.75 -3.02
N TYR A 240 -5.74 5.28 -2.30
CA TYR A 240 -5.96 6.02 -1.06
C TYR A 240 -5.14 7.31 -1.10
N SER A 241 -5.82 8.46 -1.12
CA SER A 241 -5.19 9.76 -1.30
C SER A 241 -4.31 9.81 -2.58
N ASN A 242 -3.01 10.10 -2.46
CA ASN A 242 -2.05 10.15 -3.56
C ASN A 242 -1.27 8.83 -3.78
N THR A 243 -1.74 7.73 -3.19
CA THR A 243 -1.08 6.42 -3.24
C THR A 243 -1.97 5.39 -3.91
N HIS A 244 -1.37 4.64 -4.82
CA HIS A 244 -1.96 3.46 -5.44
C HIS A 244 -1.41 2.21 -4.75
N PHE A 245 -2.32 1.36 -4.26
CA PHE A 245 -1.98 0.09 -3.62
C PHE A 245 -2.32 -1.06 -4.55
N VAL A 246 -1.38 -1.98 -4.72
CA VAL A 246 -1.55 -3.21 -5.51
C VAL A 246 -1.41 -4.39 -4.58
N VAL A 247 -2.42 -5.25 -4.55
CA VAL A 247 -2.44 -6.48 -3.75
C VAL A 247 -2.34 -7.67 -4.70
N LEU A 248 -1.34 -8.52 -4.47
CA LEU A 248 -1.02 -9.65 -5.34
C LEU A 248 -1.40 -10.99 -4.71
N ASN A 249 -1.88 -11.92 -5.54
CA ASN A 249 -2.12 -13.30 -5.16
C ASN A 249 -0.94 -14.17 -5.60
N ASN A 250 -0.14 -14.57 -4.63
CA ASN A 250 1.07 -15.36 -4.86
C ASN A 250 0.87 -16.86 -4.52
N ASN A 251 -0.37 -17.34 -4.61
CA ASN A 251 -0.74 -18.76 -4.52
C ASN A 251 -1.06 -19.40 -5.89
N GLU A 252 -0.89 -18.66 -6.98
CA GLU A 252 -1.06 -19.18 -8.35
C GLU A 252 0.28 -19.64 -8.92
N SER A 253 0.35 -20.34 -10.06
CA SER A 253 1.66 -20.68 -10.64
C SER A 253 1.59 -20.91 -12.14
N SER A 254 2.70 -20.65 -12.83
CA SER A 254 2.85 -20.92 -14.26
C SER A 254 4.28 -21.35 -14.60
N GLU A 255 4.48 -21.85 -15.82
CA GLU A 255 5.82 -22.21 -16.29
C GLU A 255 6.76 -20.99 -16.28
N LYS A 256 6.26 -19.82 -16.70
CA LYS A 256 7.03 -18.59 -16.84
C LYS A 256 7.30 -17.89 -15.50
N TYR A 257 6.35 -17.97 -14.58
CA TYR A 257 6.37 -17.28 -13.31
C TYR A 257 5.96 -18.24 -12.19
N ARG A 258 6.88 -18.54 -11.28
CA ARG A 258 6.55 -19.24 -10.06
C ARG A 258 5.76 -18.29 -9.16
N ASP A 259 4.77 -18.84 -8.47
CA ASP A 259 3.85 -18.10 -7.61
C ASP A 259 2.99 -17.00 -8.31
N PHE A 260 2.97 -16.96 -9.65
CA PHE A 260 2.19 -15.99 -10.42
C PHE A 260 1.69 -16.57 -11.75
N THR A 261 0.69 -15.90 -12.35
CA THR A 261 0.25 -16.16 -13.73
C THR A 261 0.66 -15.04 -14.68
N PRO A 262 0.84 -15.31 -15.99
CA PRO A 262 1.05 -14.24 -16.97
C PRO A 262 -0.07 -13.20 -16.98
N ALA A 263 -1.32 -13.61 -16.74
CA ALA A 263 -2.46 -12.70 -16.68
C ALA A 263 -2.34 -11.71 -15.52
N GLN A 264 -2.00 -12.18 -14.32
CA GLN A 264 -1.77 -11.32 -13.16
C GLN A 264 -0.60 -10.35 -13.39
N MET A 265 0.49 -10.82 -14.02
CA MET A 265 1.65 -9.97 -14.31
C MET A 265 1.34 -8.86 -15.33
N GLU A 266 0.60 -9.17 -16.40
CA GLU A 266 0.20 -8.16 -17.37
C GLU A 266 -0.84 -7.17 -16.82
N TRP A 267 -1.73 -7.65 -15.93
CA TRP A 267 -2.64 -6.79 -15.18
C TRP A 267 -1.85 -5.82 -14.28
N MET A 268 -0.92 -6.29 -13.45
CA MET A 268 -0.13 -5.46 -12.54
C MET A 268 0.60 -4.34 -13.29
N LYS A 269 1.23 -4.65 -14.44
CA LYS A 269 1.89 -3.65 -15.29
C LYS A 269 0.91 -2.58 -15.76
N SER A 270 -0.23 -3.00 -16.29
CA SER A 270 -1.24 -2.10 -16.85
C SER A 270 -1.87 -1.22 -15.77
N ASP A 271 -2.16 -1.80 -14.61
CA ASP A 271 -2.76 -1.14 -13.45
C ASP A 271 -1.85 -0.05 -12.89
N ILE A 272 -0.57 -0.38 -12.61
CA ILE A 272 0.41 0.58 -12.10
C ILE A 272 0.66 1.71 -13.12
N GLN A 273 0.78 1.38 -14.42
CA GLN A 273 0.96 2.40 -15.46
C GLN A 273 -0.25 3.34 -15.53
N ALA A 274 -1.48 2.81 -15.45
CA ALA A 274 -2.69 3.62 -15.44
C ALA A 274 -2.76 4.50 -14.19
N ALA A 275 -2.44 3.97 -13.02
CA ALA A 275 -2.41 4.72 -11.77
C ALA A 275 -1.41 5.89 -11.82
N LYS A 276 -0.19 5.65 -12.33
CA LYS A 276 0.81 6.70 -12.54
C LYS A 276 0.34 7.76 -13.53
N ALA A 277 -0.28 7.34 -14.65
CA ALA A 277 -0.88 8.27 -15.62
C ALA A 277 -2.02 9.11 -15.00
N ASN A 278 -2.72 8.57 -14.02
CA ASN A 278 -3.77 9.25 -13.26
C ASN A 278 -3.24 10.09 -12.09
N GLY A 279 -1.91 10.19 -11.92
CA GLY A 279 -1.27 11.05 -10.92
C GLY A 279 -0.99 10.38 -9.58
N ALA A 280 -1.02 9.05 -9.50
CA ALA A 280 -0.53 8.33 -8.32
C ALA A 280 0.93 8.74 -8.07
N ARG A 281 1.19 9.31 -6.90
CA ARG A 281 2.53 9.73 -6.48
C ARG A 281 3.32 8.58 -5.90
N TRP A 282 2.63 7.70 -5.19
CA TRP A 282 3.21 6.53 -4.54
C TRP A 282 2.59 5.27 -5.10
N VAL A 283 3.40 4.23 -5.27
CA VAL A 283 2.93 2.88 -5.59
C VAL A 283 3.46 1.92 -4.53
N VAL A 284 2.54 1.25 -3.84
CA VAL A 284 2.84 0.30 -2.77
C VAL A 284 2.28 -1.07 -3.14
N VAL A 285 3.10 -2.11 -3.05
CA VAL A 285 2.70 -3.50 -3.32
C VAL A 285 2.55 -4.25 -2.00
N LEU A 286 1.49 -5.05 -1.90
CA LEU A 286 1.28 -6.04 -0.85
C LEU A 286 1.36 -7.43 -1.47
N MET A 287 2.26 -8.25 -0.98
CA MET A 287 2.35 -9.68 -1.29
C MET A 287 2.67 -10.46 -0.03
N HIS A 288 2.48 -11.77 -0.05
CA HIS A 288 2.75 -12.61 1.12
C HIS A 288 4.17 -13.18 1.02
N LYS A 289 4.43 -14.05 0.05
CA LYS A 289 5.76 -14.59 -0.23
C LYS A 289 6.61 -13.61 -1.02
N GLY A 290 7.51 -12.96 -0.30
CA GLY A 290 8.37 -11.92 -0.83
C GLY A 290 9.70 -12.41 -1.40
N PRO A 291 10.29 -11.73 -2.41
CA PRO A 291 11.60 -12.09 -2.97
C PRO A 291 12.79 -11.86 -2.02
N TYR A 292 12.67 -10.95 -1.05
CA TYR A 292 13.75 -10.54 -0.15
C TYR A 292 13.39 -10.78 1.32
N THR A 293 13.96 -11.86 1.84
CA THR A 293 13.81 -12.32 3.22
C THR A 293 15.15 -12.85 3.75
N THR A 294 15.34 -12.87 5.07
CA THR A 294 16.58 -13.28 5.73
C THR A 294 16.48 -14.66 6.38
N SER A 295 15.35 -15.34 6.23
CA SER A 295 15.04 -16.57 6.97
C SER A 295 14.71 -17.75 6.04
N ASN A 296 13.99 -18.73 6.58
CA ASN A 296 13.91 -20.12 6.12
C ASN A 296 13.59 -20.22 4.64
N HIS A 297 12.74 -19.34 4.12
CA HIS A 297 12.24 -19.41 2.76
C HIS A 297 13.11 -18.63 1.74
N ALA A 298 14.21 -18.02 2.17
CA ALA A 298 15.10 -17.25 1.30
C ALA A 298 15.75 -18.06 0.16
N THR A 299 15.79 -19.39 0.28
CA THR A 299 16.42 -20.33 -0.67
C THR A 299 15.44 -21.29 -1.32
N ASP A 300 14.13 -21.13 -1.07
CA ASP A 300 13.12 -21.98 -1.68
C ASP A 300 13.11 -21.80 -3.21
N GLU A 301 12.76 -22.87 -3.92
CA GLU A 301 12.78 -22.91 -5.39
C GLU A 301 11.83 -21.85 -6.00
N ASP A 302 10.71 -21.57 -5.33
CA ASP A 302 9.78 -20.51 -5.72
C ASP A 302 10.36 -19.10 -5.56
N ILE A 303 11.39 -18.92 -4.75
CA ILE A 303 12.09 -17.64 -4.60
C ILE A 303 13.28 -17.54 -5.55
N ILE A 304 14.20 -18.52 -5.54
CA ILE A 304 15.52 -18.42 -6.20
C ILE A 304 15.63 -19.21 -7.51
N GLY A 305 14.63 -20.02 -7.85
CA GLY A 305 14.61 -20.78 -9.10
C GLY A 305 14.62 -19.87 -10.34
N GLU A 306 14.85 -20.45 -11.52
CA GLU A 306 14.94 -19.68 -12.77
C GLU A 306 13.68 -18.85 -13.03
N ASN A 307 12.49 -19.37 -12.70
CA ASN A 307 11.22 -18.67 -12.79
C ASN A 307 10.72 -18.08 -11.45
N GLY A 308 11.56 -18.11 -10.42
CA GLY A 308 11.23 -17.71 -9.05
C GLY A 308 10.93 -16.22 -8.89
N VAL A 309 10.26 -15.88 -7.79
CA VAL A 309 9.78 -14.52 -7.48
C VAL A 309 10.92 -13.50 -7.50
N ARG A 310 12.08 -13.83 -6.92
CA ARG A 310 13.25 -12.94 -6.94
C ARG A 310 13.75 -12.71 -8.36
N ASN A 311 13.79 -13.74 -9.20
CA ASN A 311 14.42 -13.65 -10.52
C ASN A 311 13.51 -13.12 -11.62
N LYS A 312 12.17 -13.23 -11.48
CA LYS A 312 11.23 -12.84 -12.54
C LYS A 312 10.24 -11.74 -12.16
N ILE A 313 9.99 -11.54 -10.87
CA ILE A 313 8.94 -10.62 -10.40
C ILE A 313 9.55 -9.35 -9.83
N ALA A 314 10.59 -9.46 -8.98
CA ALA A 314 11.27 -8.30 -8.41
C ALA A 314 11.83 -7.31 -9.46
N PRO A 315 12.44 -7.74 -10.58
CA PRO A 315 12.84 -6.84 -11.67
C PRO A 315 11.68 -6.03 -12.24
N VAL A 316 10.53 -6.69 -12.46
CA VAL A 316 9.34 -6.05 -13.04
C VAL A 316 8.74 -5.03 -12.06
N ILE A 317 8.75 -5.32 -10.76
CA ILE A 317 8.30 -4.40 -9.71
C ILE A 317 9.17 -3.13 -9.71
N ALA A 318 10.49 -3.28 -9.82
CA ALA A 318 11.42 -2.16 -9.89
C ALA A 318 11.27 -1.36 -11.21
N GLU A 319 11.16 -2.05 -12.37
CA GLU A 319 10.92 -1.42 -13.68
C GLU A 319 9.63 -0.59 -13.67
N LEU A 320 8.58 -1.09 -13.02
CA LEU A 320 7.31 -0.37 -12.85
C LEU A 320 7.41 0.80 -11.86
N GLY A 321 8.58 1.02 -11.24
CA GLY A 321 8.86 2.08 -10.28
C GLY A 321 7.95 2.01 -9.06
N VAL A 322 7.75 0.82 -8.50
CA VAL A 322 7.12 0.61 -7.20
C VAL A 322 8.05 1.17 -6.12
N ASP A 323 7.49 1.90 -5.16
CA ASP A 323 8.30 2.53 -4.11
C ASP A 323 8.57 1.57 -2.96
N PHE A 324 7.55 0.81 -2.57
CA PHE A 324 7.56 0.02 -1.35
C PHE A 324 6.80 -1.29 -1.49
N VAL A 325 7.33 -2.37 -0.94
CA VAL A 325 6.73 -3.70 -0.97
C VAL A 325 6.62 -4.26 0.44
N PHE A 326 5.40 -4.52 0.89
CA PHE A 326 5.11 -5.27 2.10
C PHE A 326 5.06 -6.77 1.79
N GLN A 327 5.73 -7.54 2.63
CA GLN A 327 5.88 -9.00 2.55
C GLN A 327 5.57 -9.62 3.91
N GLY A 328 5.27 -10.92 3.92
CA GLY A 328 5.10 -11.75 5.11
C GLY A 328 5.90 -13.04 4.99
N HIS A 329 5.27 -14.17 5.35
CA HIS A 329 5.70 -15.56 5.15
C HIS A 329 6.91 -16.01 5.98
N ASP A 330 7.97 -15.21 6.02
CA ASP A 330 9.12 -15.43 6.87
C ASP A 330 8.96 -14.63 8.17
N HIS A 331 8.89 -15.33 9.29
CA HIS A 331 8.56 -14.76 10.59
C HIS A 331 9.80 -14.14 11.26
N ILE A 332 10.40 -13.19 10.56
CA ILE A 332 11.58 -12.43 10.97
C ILE A 332 11.48 -11.00 10.46
N TYR A 333 12.06 -10.07 11.21
CA TYR A 333 12.16 -8.69 10.77
C TYR A 333 13.21 -8.58 9.66
N ALA A 334 12.85 -7.98 8.52
CA ALA A 334 13.80 -7.72 7.45
C ALA A 334 13.45 -6.43 6.70
N ARG A 335 14.49 -5.66 6.38
CA ARG A 335 14.39 -4.46 5.52
C ARG A 335 15.50 -4.45 4.50
N SER A 336 15.13 -4.49 3.23
CA SER A 336 16.11 -4.36 2.14
C SER A 336 16.64 -2.92 2.03
N LYS A 337 17.78 -2.77 1.39
CA LYS A 337 18.13 -1.54 0.65
C LYS A 337 17.16 -1.39 -0.54
N PRO A 338 17.05 -0.24 -1.20
CA PRO A 338 16.30 -0.18 -2.44
C PRO A 338 16.93 -1.13 -3.47
N ILE A 339 16.10 -1.91 -4.15
CA ILE A 339 16.52 -2.90 -5.14
C ILE A 339 16.03 -2.47 -6.52
N ASN A 340 16.96 -2.29 -7.47
CA ASN A 340 16.66 -1.86 -8.83
C ASN A 340 16.25 -3.01 -9.76
N GLU A 341 16.01 -2.70 -11.04
CA GLU A 341 15.56 -3.68 -12.05
C GLU A 341 16.58 -4.78 -12.36
N ASP A 342 17.86 -4.54 -12.08
CA ASP A 342 18.93 -5.54 -12.20
C ASP A 342 19.00 -6.46 -10.97
N ASN A 343 18.03 -6.37 -10.04
CA ASN A 343 18.04 -7.03 -8.75
C ASN A 343 19.21 -6.65 -7.84
N GLU A 344 19.82 -5.48 -8.06
CA GLU A 344 20.93 -4.98 -7.28
C GLU A 344 20.51 -3.95 -6.24
N ALA A 345 21.18 -4.02 -5.09
CA ALA A 345 20.95 -3.04 -4.03
C ALA A 345 21.60 -1.71 -4.40
N THR A 346 20.84 -0.63 -4.28
CA THR A 346 21.32 0.73 -4.54
C THR A 346 21.59 1.46 -3.22
N GLU A 347 22.44 2.49 -3.30
CA GLU A 347 22.85 3.29 -2.14
C GLU A 347 22.33 4.72 -2.33
N PRO A 348 21.09 5.01 -1.93
CA PRO A 348 20.52 6.35 -2.08
C PRO A 348 21.20 7.34 -1.15
N THR A 349 21.07 8.63 -1.48
CA THR A 349 21.38 9.68 -0.50
C THR A 349 20.40 9.55 0.68
N LYS A 350 20.94 9.56 1.90
CA LYS A 350 20.14 9.47 3.13
C LYS A 350 20.09 10.79 3.86
N ILE A 351 18.92 11.14 4.39
CA ILE A 351 18.76 12.24 5.34
C ILE A 351 18.23 11.72 6.67
N LYS A 352 18.55 12.41 7.76
CA LYS A 352 18.08 12.07 9.11
C LYS A 352 17.24 13.21 9.67
N GLU A 353 16.15 12.84 10.29
CA GLU A 353 15.28 13.75 11.03
C GLU A 353 15.13 13.26 12.46
N ILE A 354 15.15 14.19 13.42
CA ILE A 354 14.87 13.87 14.82
C ILE A 354 13.45 14.34 15.14
N LYS A 355 12.55 13.40 15.41
CA LYS A 355 11.17 13.66 15.81
C LYS A 355 10.92 13.05 17.18
N ASN A 356 10.50 13.87 18.14
CA ASN A 356 10.25 13.45 19.53
C ASN A 356 11.43 12.69 20.18
N GLY A 357 12.68 13.07 19.86
CA GLY A 357 13.88 12.42 20.37
C GLY A 357 14.24 11.09 19.68
N GLN A 358 13.52 10.72 18.62
CA GLN A 358 13.81 9.54 17.82
C GLN A 358 14.30 9.94 16.43
N THR A 359 15.28 9.21 15.91
CA THR A 359 15.86 9.44 14.59
C THR A 359 15.11 8.62 13.55
N ILE A 360 14.69 9.28 12.48
CA ILE A 360 14.11 8.66 11.29
C ILE A 360 15.07 8.90 10.13
N GLU A 361 15.41 7.84 9.41
CA GLU A 361 16.27 7.91 8.22
C GLU A 361 15.43 7.80 6.93
N TYR A 362 15.60 8.74 6.01
CA TYR A 362 14.91 8.71 4.71
C TYR A 362 15.89 8.50 3.56
N SER A 363 15.58 7.53 2.70
CA SER A 363 16.19 7.41 1.38
C SER A 363 15.58 8.47 0.45
N VAL A 364 16.42 9.35 -0.09
CA VAL A 364 16.00 10.42 -1.00
C VAL A 364 16.03 9.90 -2.43
N ASN A 365 14.88 9.88 -3.11
CA ASN A 365 14.73 9.40 -4.49
C ASN A 365 15.47 8.08 -4.76
N PRO A 366 15.20 7.01 -4.00
CA PRO A 366 15.89 5.74 -4.22
C PRO A 366 15.63 5.21 -5.64
N ASP A 367 16.66 4.63 -6.22
CA ASP A 367 16.56 3.83 -7.44
C ASP A 367 16.20 2.40 -7.04
N GLY A 368 14.94 2.01 -7.29
CA GLY A 368 14.40 0.71 -6.93
C GLY A 368 13.48 0.70 -5.71
N SER A 369 12.89 -0.47 -5.45
CA SER A 369 11.88 -0.68 -4.41
C SER A 369 12.51 -1.11 -3.08
N ILE A 370 11.97 -0.65 -1.96
CA ILE A 370 12.30 -1.18 -0.64
C ILE A 370 11.34 -2.32 -0.30
N TYR A 371 11.88 -3.47 0.10
CA TYR A 371 11.16 -4.66 0.52
C TYR A 371 11.22 -4.79 2.05
N PHE A 372 10.07 -5.06 2.66
CA PHE A 372 9.92 -5.00 4.10
C PHE A 372 9.05 -6.14 4.63
N ILE A 373 9.57 -6.81 5.68
CA ILE A 373 8.85 -7.80 6.49
C ILE A 373 8.86 -7.27 7.92
N PRO A 374 7.70 -6.96 8.54
CA PRO A 374 7.65 -6.48 9.92
C PRO A 374 7.93 -7.58 10.96
N ALA A 375 8.36 -8.78 10.55
CA ALA A 375 8.29 -10.05 11.29
C ALA A 375 6.90 -10.67 11.29
N THR A 376 6.34 -11.00 12.46
CA THR A 376 5.04 -11.66 12.59
C THR A 376 4.21 -10.98 13.68
N SER A 377 2.89 -10.89 13.45
CA SER A 377 1.94 -10.48 14.48
C SER A 377 1.50 -11.63 15.38
N GLY A 378 1.84 -12.86 14.98
CA GLY A 378 1.49 -14.11 15.62
C GLY A 378 2.62 -14.71 16.46
N PRO A 379 2.46 -15.97 16.87
CA PRO A 379 3.36 -16.62 17.81
C PRO A 379 4.61 -17.22 17.15
N LYS A 380 4.55 -17.63 15.89
CA LYS A 380 5.66 -18.36 15.23
C LYS A 380 6.76 -17.38 14.85
N VAL A 381 8.02 -17.75 15.07
CA VAL A 381 9.21 -16.95 14.71
C VAL A 381 10.27 -17.88 14.14
N TYR A 382 11.19 -17.35 13.33
CA TYR A 382 12.25 -18.14 12.69
C TYR A 382 13.65 -17.61 13.00
N TYR A 383 14.65 -18.48 12.83
CA TYR A 383 16.06 -18.07 12.82
C TYR A 383 16.46 -17.50 11.47
N LYS A 384 17.54 -16.72 11.45
CA LYS A 384 18.20 -16.30 10.22
C LYS A 384 18.74 -17.52 9.46
N ASN A 385 18.56 -17.52 8.14
CA ASN A 385 18.99 -18.62 7.27
C ASN A 385 20.51 -18.71 7.20
N GLN A 386 21.05 -19.91 7.36
CA GLN A 386 22.51 -20.15 7.37
C GLN A 386 22.99 -20.86 6.10
N ASP A 387 22.14 -21.01 5.09
CA ASP A 387 22.52 -21.64 3.83
C ASP A 387 23.65 -20.84 3.14
N PRO A 388 24.81 -21.47 2.85
CA PRO A 388 25.93 -20.81 2.19
C PRO A 388 25.59 -20.21 0.81
N ILE A 389 24.51 -20.65 0.14
CA ILE A 389 24.10 -20.11 -1.17
C ILE A 389 23.73 -18.63 -1.12
N LEU A 390 23.21 -18.13 0.01
CA LEU A 390 22.90 -16.71 0.18
C LEU A 390 24.20 -15.89 0.24
N GLY A 391 25.14 -16.32 1.08
CA GLY A 391 26.42 -15.66 1.25
C GLY A 391 26.32 -14.19 1.69
N GLU A 392 27.47 -13.53 1.81
CA GLU A 392 27.54 -12.13 2.24
C GLU A 392 26.89 -11.18 1.23
N ALA A 393 27.04 -11.47 -0.07
CA ALA A 393 26.49 -10.63 -1.14
C ALA A 393 24.97 -10.49 -1.06
N TYR A 394 24.25 -11.56 -0.72
CA TYR A 394 22.81 -11.49 -0.51
C TYR A 394 22.44 -10.65 0.72
N TYR A 395 23.09 -10.92 1.86
CA TYR A 395 22.80 -10.19 3.09
C TYR A 395 23.18 -8.71 3.01
N ASN A 396 24.14 -8.33 2.17
CA ASN A 396 24.50 -6.93 1.89
C ASN A 396 23.43 -6.17 1.11
N LYS A 397 22.40 -6.86 0.57
CA LYS A 397 21.20 -6.22 0.00
C LYS A 397 20.22 -5.73 1.06
N PHE A 398 20.48 -5.97 2.35
CA PHE A 398 19.64 -5.53 3.45
C PHE A 398 20.27 -4.38 4.22
N GLU A 399 19.40 -3.46 4.66
CA GLU A 399 19.75 -2.48 5.69
C GLU A 399 19.71 -3.12 7.06
N LEU A 400 18.71 -3.99 7.29
CA LEU A 400 18.55 -4.78 8.50
C LEU A 400 18.23 -6.22 8.14
N ALA A 401 19.12 -7.12 8.56
CA ALA A 401 19.06 -8.56 8.37
C ALA A 401 19.61 -9.32 9.58
N GLU A 402 19.29 -8.84 10.77
CA GLU A 402 19.80 -9.40 12.02
C GLU A 402 19.11 -10.72 12.37
N GLU A 403 19.59 -11.38 13.43
CA GLU A 403 18.92 -12.54 14.00
C GLU A 403 17.57 -12.13 14.60
N ASN A 404 16.58 -13.02 14.61
CA ASN A 404 15.29 -12.70 15.21
C ASN A 404 15.47 -12.33 16.69
N HIS A 405 14.85 -11.25 17.15
CA HIS A 405 14.98 -10.78 18.53
C HIS A 405 14.49 -11.77 19.59
N ALA A 406 13.66 -12.76 19.23
CA ALA A 406 13.28 -13.87 20.10
C ALA A 406 14.45 -14.83 20.38
N ALA A 407 15.47 -14.88 19.53
CA ALA A 407 16.62 -15.80 19.67
C ALA A 407 17.38 -15.61 20.99
N LYS A 408 17.34 -14.40 21.58
CA LYS A 408 17.92 -14.12 22.91
C LYS A 408 17.30 -14.96 24.04
N TYR A 409 16.12 -15.53 23.81
CA TYR A 409 15.43 -16.43 24.75
C TYR A 409 15.75 -17.92 24.52
N GLY A 410 16.64 -18.22 23.57
CA GLY A 410 16.99 -19.58 23.20
C GLY A 410 16.02 -20.19 22.18
N SER A 411 16.17 -21.49 21.97
CA SER A 411 15.32 -22.26 21.06
C SER A 411 14.00 -22.64 21.71
N ASP A 412 12.97 -22.80 20.88
CA ASP A 412 11.68 -23.31 21.33
C ASP A 412 11.85 -24.73 21.94
N PRO A 413 11.35 -24.98 23.17
CA PRO A 413 11.42 -26.30 23.80
C PRO A 413 10.75 -27.42 22.99
N GLU A 414 9.77 -27.10 22.15
CA GLU A 414 9.05 -28.06 21.32
C GLU A 414 9.65 -28.21 19.91
N ASP A 415 10.49 -27.27 19.49
CA ASP A 415 11.06 -27.22 18.13
C ASP A 415 12.38 -26.42 18.11
N SER A 416 13.51 -27.12 18.25
CA SER A 416 14.81 -26.46 18.33
C SER A 416 15.24 -25.76 17.02
N SER A 417 14.50 -25.92 15.92
CA SER A 417 14.78 -25.27 14.64
C SER A 417 14.34 -23.80 14.60
N ARG A 418 13.72 -23.30 15.68
CA ARG A 418 13.25 -21.91 15.79
C ARG A 418 13.48 -21.30 17.18
N PRO A 419 13.47 -19.96 17.29
CA PRO A 419 13.42 -19.29 18.59
C PRO A 419 12.14 -19.60 19.36
N VAL A 420 12.13 -19.30 20.66
CA VAL A 420 10.95 -19.45 21.52
C VAL A 420 9.70 -18.80 20.89
N ARG A 421 8.72 -19.65 20.57
CA ARG A 421 7.41 -19.26 20.02
C ARG A 421 6.65 -18.35 21.00
N GLY A 422 6.07 -17.29 20.47
CA GLY A 422 5.22 -16.36 21.19
C GLY A 422 5.96 -15.41 22.11
N ALA A 423 7.30 -15.37 22.12
CA ALA A 423 8.04 -14.43 22.96
C ALA A 423 7.96 -12.99 22.44
N ILE A 424 8.02 -12.83 21.11
CA ILE A 424 8.08 -11.55 20.40
C ILE A 424 6.97 -11.49 19.35
N GLN A 425 6.28 -10.36 19.26
CA GLN A 425 5.32 -10.02 18.20
C GLN A 425 5.64 -8.63 17.65
N ASN A 426 5.26 -8.37 16.42
CA ASN A 426 5.59 -7.12 15.74
C ASN A 426 4.42 -6.59 14.91
N PHE A 427 4.47 -5.29 14.66
CA PHE A 427 3.61 -4.58 13.73
C PHE A 427 4.31 -3.31 13.28
N ALA A 428 3.83 -2.69 12.20
CA ALA A 428 4.35 -1.41 11.74
C ALA A 428 3.24 -0.38 11.54
N SER A 429 3.58 0.89 11.69
CA SER A 429 2.78 2.01 11.20
C SER A 429 3.43 2.61 9.97
N VAL A 430 2.62 3.01 9.00
CA VAL A 430 3.09 3.62 7.76
C VAL A 430 2.31 4.91 7.56
N THR A 431 3.01 6.03 7.49
CA THR A 431 2.44 7.35 7.21
C THR A 431 2.90 7.80 5.84
N ILE A 432 1.96 8.14 4.96
CA ILE A 432 2.27 8.79 3.69
C ILE A 432 1.72 10.20 3.74
N ASP A 433 2.60 11.18 3.62
CA ASP A 433 2.30 12.60 3.64
C ASP A 433 3.04 13.30 2.50
N GLU A 434 2.28 13.69 1.47
CA GLU A 434 2.78 14.33 0.24
C GLU A 434 3.98 13.58 -0.37
N ASN A 435 5.18 14.04 -0.05
CA ASN A 435 6.47 13.63 -0.59
C ASN A 435 7.22 12.66 0.31
N ARG A 436 6.63 12.22 1.43
CA ARG A 436 7.26 11.31 2.37
C ARG A 436 6.41 10.09 2.66
N LEU A 437 7.07 8.93 2.67
CA LEU A 437 6.58 7.69 3.24
C LEU A 437 7.45 7.39 4.46
N THR A 438 6.85 7.27 5.64
CA THR A 438 7.53 6.97 6.91
C THR A 438 7.01 5.65 7.46
N VAL A 439 7.92 4.75 7.82
CA VAL A 439 7.63 3.50 8.51
C VAL A 439 8.17 3.56 9.92
N VAL A 440 7.35 3.13 10.88
CA VAL A 440 7.76 2.91 12.27
C VAL A 440 7.43 1.47 12.64
N SER A 441 8.45 0.70 12.96
CA SER A 441 8.33 -0.71 13.32
C SER A 441 8.31 -0.86 14.84
N TYR A 442 7.36 -1.62 15.35
CA TYR A 442 7.15 -1.86 16.77
C TYR A 442 7.37 -3.33 17.11
N GLU A 443 7.86 -3.56 18.33
CA GLU A 443 8.02 -4.87 18.93
C GLU A 443 7.29 -4.93 20.26
N ILE A 444 6.61 -6.06 20.49
CA ILE A 444 6.02 -6.46 21.76
C ILE A 444 6.86 -7.61 22.30
N ASP A 445 7.49 -7.39 23.46
CA ASP A 445 8.24 -8.42 24.15
C ASP A 445 7.45 -8.89 25.38
N ARG A 446 6.91 -10.12 25.31
CA ARG A 446 6.08 -10.70 26.38
C ARG A 446 6.88 -10.97 27.65
N ASN A 447 8.19 -11.05 27.55
CA ASN A 447 9.07 -11.17 28.71
C ASN A 447 9.47 -9.80 29.31
N LYS A 448 9.06 -8.68 28.70
CA LYS A 448 9.30 -7.30 29.17
C LYS A 448 8.02 -6.49 29.39
N GLY A 449 6.91 -7.16 29.69
CA GLY A 449 5.66 -6.49 30.09
C GLY A 449 4.74 -6.07 28.96
N MET A 450 4.99 -6.52 27.72
CA MET A 450 4.06 -6.41 26.58
C MET A 450 3.72 -4.99 26.10
N GLU A 451 4.42 -3.96 26.58
CA GLU A 451 4.27 -2.62 26.03
C GLU A 451 5.06 -2.49 24.72
N PRO A 452 4.42 -2.08 23.61
CA PRO A 452 5.11 -1.91 22.35
C PRO A 452 6.23 -0.87 22.44
N TYR A 453 7.39 -1.18 21.87
CA TYR A 453 8.49 -0.23 21.69
C TYR A 453 8.99 -0.22 20.26
N ILE A 454 9.55 0.91 19.85
CA ILE A 454 10.04 1.12 18.48
C ILE A 454 11.40 0.42 18.31
N ILE A 455 11.53 -0.36 17.25
CA ILE A 455 12.77 -1.06 16.88
C ILE A 455 13.43 -0.50 15.61
N ASP A 456 12.68 0.16 14.73
CA ASP A 456 13.22 0.78 13.53
C ASP A 456 12.33 1.92 13.03
N GLN A 457 12.94 2.92 12.41
CA GLN A 457 12.27 4.08 11.82
C GLN A 457 13.00 4.54 10.57
N PHE A 458 12.30 4.45 9.45
CA PHE A 458 12.87 4.73 8.14
C PHE A 458 11.81 5.22 7.17
N GLY A 459 12.22 5.61 5.97
CA GLY A 459 11.27 6.04 4.97
C GLY A 459 11.88 6.38 3.62
N ILE A 460 11.02 6.88 2.74
CA ILE A 460 11.39 7.42 1.43
C ILE A 460 10.97 8.88 1.38
N GLU A 461 11.85 9.74 0.88
CA GLU A 461 11.52 11.13 0.55
C GLU A 461 11.67 11.34 -0.96
N LYS A 462 10.59 11.72 -1.63
CA LYS A 462 10.60 12.10 -3.04
C LYS A 462 10.86 13.60 -3.18
N LYS A 463 12.03 13.96 -3.70
CA LYS A 463 12.39 15.34 -4.05
C LYS A 463 12.37 15.54 -5.55
N ASP A 464 11.88 16.69 -5.98
CA ASP A 464 12.11 17.10 -7.36
C ASP A 464 13.56 17.55 -7.52
N VAL A 465 14.30 16.85 -8.37
CA VAL A 465 15.70 17.10 -8.69
C VAL A 465 15.89 17.43 -10.18
N THR A 466 14.78 17.54 -10.93
CA THR A 466 14.82 17.77 -12.37
C THR A 466 14.85 19.27 -12.60
N ALA A 467 15.96 19.76 -13.15
CA ALA A 467 16.04 21.15 -13.56
C ALA A 467 15.04 21.45 -14.69
N PRO A 468 14.44 22.66 -14.72
CA PRO A 468 13.66 23.12 -15.84
C PRO A 468 14.45 23.07 -17.15
N GLU A 469 13.73 22.94 -18.26
CA GLU A 469 14.34 23.13 -19.57
C GLU A 469 14.93 24.54 -19.71
N LYS A 470 16.03 24.63 -20.48
CA LYS A 470 16.67 25.89 -20.81
C LYS A 470 15.66 26.88 -21.43
N PRO A 471 15.55 28.12 -20.92
CA PRO A 471 14.67 29.12 -21.49
C PRO A 471 14.96 29.37 -22.98
N VAL A 472 13.95 29.78 -23.73
CA VAL A 472 14.10 30.36 -25.07
C VAL A 472 13.88 31.86 -24.94
N VAL A 473 14.89 32.64 -25.32
CA VAL A 473 14.89 34.10 -25.12
C VAL A 473 14.91 34.80 -26.47
N ASP A 474 14.08 35.82 -26.62
CA ASP A 474 14.10 36.71 -27.78
C ASP A 474 15.43 37.48 -27.83
N GLY A 475 15.87 37.87 -29.03
CA GLY A 475 17.09 38.66 -29.21
C GLY A 475 17.09 39.95 -28.39
N LEU A 476 18.26 40.31 -27.85
CA LEU A 476 18.44 41.46 -26.97
C LEU A 476 19.26 42.57 -27.65
N THR A 477 18.74 43.80 -27.61
CA THR A 477 19.39 45.01 -28.12
C THR A 477 19.62 46.04 -27.02
N ASP A 478 20.51 46.99 -27.26
CA ASP A 478 20.91 48.08 -26.36
C ASP A 478 19.77 49.04 -25.93
N VAL A 479 18.60 48.96 -26.57
CA VAL A 479 17.42 49.75 -26.16
C VAL A 479 16.36 48.95 -25.42
N ASN A 480 16.48 47.61 -25.36
CA ASN A 480 15.50 46.78 -24.68
C ASN A 480 15.46 47.12 -23.18
N LYS A 481 14.24 47.25 -22.64
CA LYS A 481 13.97 47.37 -21.19
C LYS A 481 13.29 46.14 -20.62
N VAL A 482 13.11 45.13 -21.46
CA VAL A 482 12.42 43.89 -21.12
C VAL A 482 13.10 42.76 -21.88
N VAL A 483 13.47 41.70 -21.17
CA VAL A 483 13.84 40.41 -21.74
C VAL A 483 12.58 39.56 -21.81
N LYS A 484 12.32 38.97 -22.98
CA LYS A 484 11.10 38.21 -23.26
C LYS A 484 11.47 36.83 -23.79
N GLY A 485 10.57 35.89 -23.61
CA GLY A 485 10.78 34.54 -24.09
C GLY A 485 9.78 33.55 -23.52
N THR A 486 10.14 32.28 -23.63
CA THR A 486 9.43 31.16 -23.02
C THR A 486 10.36 30.35 -22.11
N ALA A 487 9.82 29.85 -21.02
CA ALA A 487 10.44 28.87 -20.13
C ALA A 487 9.33 27.90 -19.67
N GLU A 488 9.70 26.89 -18.91
CA GLU A 488 8.72 26.03 -18.26
C GLU A 488 7.74 26.84 -17.40
N ALA A 489 6.46 26.47 -17.43
CA ALA A 489 5.41 27.25 -16.78
C ALA A 489 5.59 27.32 -15.26
N ASN A 490 5.32 28.49 -14.68
CA ASN A 490 5.44 28.79 -13.25
C ASN A 490 6.88 28.76 -12.69
N THR A 491 7.90 28.60 -13.52
CA THR A 491 9.30 28.77 -13.10
C THR A 491 9.64 30.26 -12.96
N LYS A 492 10.57 30.58 -12.05
CA LYS A 492 11.16 31.91 -11.90
C LYS A 492 12.29 32.06 -12.91
N VAL A 493 12.16 33.00 -13.86
CA VAL A 493 13.21 33.33 -14.82
C VAL A 493 14.06 34.47 -14.27
N ILE A 494 15.37 34.27 -14.24
CA ILE A 494 16.36 35.23 -13.73
C ILE A 494 17.29 35.66 -14.88
N VAL A 495 17.56 36.96 -14.97
CA VAL A 495 18.43 37.57 -15.97
C VAL A 495 19.61 38.23 -15.26
N LYS A 496 20.84 37.93 -15.68
CA LYS A 496 22.09 38.49 -15.12
C LYS A 496 22.99 39.08 -16.19
N ALA A 497 23.86 40.02 -15.78
CA ALA A 497 25.05 40.41 -16.53
C ALA A 497 26.27 40.19 -15.64
N GLY A 498 27.11 39.21 -15.99
CA GLY A 498 28.08 38.65 -15.04
C GLY A 498 27.37 38.13 -13.78
N ASP A 499 27.88 38.51 -12.61
CA ASP A 499 27.29 38.11 -11.32
C ASP A 499 26.10 38.98 -10.87
N THR A 500 25.78 40.04 -11.61
CA THR A 500 24.74 41.00 -11.21
C THR A 500 23.37 40.61 -11.76
N GLU A 501 22.39 40.37 -10.88
CA GLU A 501 20.99 40.19 -11.29
C GLU A 501 20.42 41.50 -11.83
N LEU A 502 19.98 41.47 -13.09
CA LEU A 502 19.32 42.58 -13.77
C LEU A 502 17.81 42.61 -13.51
N GLY A 503 17.23 41.44 -13.24
CA GLY A 503 15.83 41.29 -12.86
C GLY A 503 15.37 39.83 -12.94
N SER A 504 14.17 39.58 -12.42
CA SER A 504 13.51 38.28 -12.49
C SER A 504 11.99 38.40 -12.66
N ALA A 505 11.37 37.35 -13.19
CA ALA A 505 9.91 37.24 -13.33
C ALA A 505 9.47 35.78 -13.44
N THR A 506 8.27 35.45 -12.96
CA THR A 506 7.69 34.11 -13.12
C THR A 506 7.11 33.93 -14.52
N ALA A 507 7.47 32.83 -15.19
CA ALA A 507 6.84 32.40 -16.42
C ALA A 507 5.37 32.03 -16.16
N ASN A 508 4.45 32.52 -16.98
CA ASN A 508 3.02 32.26 -16.77
C ASN A 508 2.63 30.81 -17.10
N LYS A 509 1.35 30.45 -16.92
CA LYS A 509 0.82 29.11 -17.22
C LYS A 509 1.00 28.64 -18.69
N LYS A 510 1.35 29.54 -19.61
CA LYS A 510 1.68 29.25 -21.02
C LYS A 510 3.19 29.30 -21.29
N GLY A 511 4.01 29.33 -20.24
CA GLY A 511 5.46 29.42 -20.32
C GLY A 511 6.02 30.79 -20.70
N LYS A 512 5.19 31.81 -20.98
CA LYS A 512 5.70 33.13 -21.40
C LYS A 512 6.17 33.95 -20.21
N PHE A 513 7.34 34.58 -20.33
CA PHE A 513 7.87 35.51 -19.33
C PHE A 513 8.19 36.89 -19.93
N ASN A 514 8.19 37.91 -19.08
CA ASN A 514 8.64 39.27 -19.40
C ASN A 514 9.41 39.82 -18.19
N VAL A 515 10.74 39.76 -18.22
CA VAL A 515 11.61 40.28 -17.16
C VAL A 515 11.95 41.73 -17.46
N LYS A 516 11.53 42.66 -16.59
CA LYS A 516 11.92 44.08 -16.72
C LYS A 516 13.39 44.23 -16.32
N ILE A 517 14.16 44.93 -17.14
CA ILE A 517 15.58 45.23 -16.92
C ILE A 517 15.88 46.68 -17.29
N GLU A 518 16.96 47.23 -16.74
CA GLU A 518 17.55 48.45 -17.28
C GLU A 518 18.29 48.18 -18.60
N LYS A 519 18.45 49.23 -19.42
CA LYS A 519 19.18 49.12 -20.69
C LYS A 519 20.60 48.64 -20.45
N GLN A 520 21.03 47.65 -21.22
CA GLN A 520 22.39 47.12 -21.18
C GLN A 520 23.25 47.74 -22.28
N LYS A 521 24.55 47.84 -22.04
CA LYS A 521 25.49 48.38 -23.04
C LYS A 521 25.63 47.41 -24.21
N LEU A 522 25.91 47.95 -25.39
CA LEU A 522 26.28 47.15 -26.56
C LEU A 522 27.45 46.22 -26.22
N GLY A 523 27.35 44.95 -26.60
CA GLY A 523 28.37 43.94 -26.34
C GLY A 523 28.35 43.33 -24.94
N THR A 524 27.49 43.79 -24.03
CA THR A 524 27.31 43.14 -22.72
C THR A 524 26.78 41.73 -22.91
N GLU A 525 27.41 40.76 -22.25
CA GLU A 525 26.91 39.39 -22.15
C GLU A 525 25.87 39.31 -21.03
N VAL A 526 24.72 38.74 -21.37
CA VAL A 526 23.57 38.55 -20.50
C VAL A 526 23.26 37.07 -20.43
N SER A 527 23.20 36.53 -19.21
CA SER A 527 22.76 35.15 -18.96
C SER A 527 21.31 35.12 -18.48
N VAL A 528 20.56 34.13 -18.94
CA VAL A 528 19.16 33.90 -18.55
C VAL A 528 18.95 32.43 -18.20
N TYR A 529 18.37 32.15 -17.04
CA TYR A 529 18.02 30.80 -16.61
C TYR A 529 16.67 30.78 -15.91
N ALA A 530 16.09 29.59 -15.76
CA ALA A 530 14.88 29.34 -15.01
C ALA A 530 15.17 28.53 -13.74
N GLU A 531 14.41 28.79 -12.70
CA GLU A 531 14.42 28.10 -11.42
C GLU A 531 13.01 27.61 -11.11
N ASP A 532 12.83 26.32 -10.82
CA ASP A 532 11.53 25.77 -10.41
C ASP A 532 11.20 26.05 -8.94
N ALA A 533 10.06 25.53 -8.48
CA ALA A 533 9.65 25.65 -7.09
C ALA A 533 10.49 24.80 -6.11
N ALA A 534 11.20 23.79 -6.61
CA ALA A 534 12.11 22.95 -5.83
C ALA A 534 13.53 23.54 -5.74
N GLY A 535 13.80 24.62 -6.48
CA GLY A 535 15.09 25.31 -6.52
C GLY A 535 16.06 24.72 -7.55
N ASN A 536 15.62 23.82 -8.44
CA ASN A 536 16.47 23.32 -9.52
C ASN A 536 16.64 24.40 -10.60
N ILE A 537 17.86 24.56 -11.09
CA ILE A 537 18.24 25.63 -12.02
C ILE A 537 18.51 25.05 -13.42
N SER A 538 17.87 25.63 -14.44
CA SER A 538 18.08 25.26 -15.84
C SER A 538 19.50 25.56 -16.31
N GLN A 539 19.89 25.00 -17.46
CA GLN A 539 21.04 25.54 -18.20
C GLN A 539 20.81 27.02 -18.57
N GLU A 540 21.88 27.80 -18.62
CA GLU A 540 21.83 29.21 -18.98
C GLU A 540 21.75 29.44 -20.50
N VAL A 541 21.02 30.47 -20.90
CA VAL A 541 21.05 31.09 -22.23
C VAL A 541 21.98 32.30 -22.15
N GLN A 542 23.04 32.30 -22.95
CA GLN A 542 23.94 33.44 -23.09
C GLN A 542 23.55 34.26 -24.32
N LEU A 543 23.41 35.57 -24.14
CA LEU A 543 23.06 36.53 -25.18
C LEU A 543 24.05 37.68 -25.16
N THR A 544 24.53 38.09 -26.33
CA THR A 544 25.28 39.35 -26.46
C THR A 544 24.31 40.45 -26.87
N VAL A 545 24.27 41.54 -26.10
CA VAL A 545 23.47 42.72 -26.43
C VAL A 545 23.94 43.28 -27.76
N SER A 546 23.03 43.32 -28.74
CA SER A 546 23.29 43.78 -30.10
C SER A 546 22.87 45.24 -30.30
N ASP A 547 23.41 45.88 -31.33
CA ASP A 547 23.07 47.27 -31.65
C ASP A 547 21.73 47.31 -32.39
N LYS A 548 20.74 48.05 -31.88
CA LYS A 548 19.50 48.28 -32.63
C LYS A 548 19.73 49.14 -33.88
N THR A 549 20.80 49.94 -33.90
CA THR A 549 21.06 50.92 -34.96
C THR A 549 21.55 50.30 -36.28
N ALA A 550 21.81 48.99 -36.33
CA ALA A 550 22.28 48.30 -37.53
C ALA A 550 21.14 47.61 -38.33
N ARG A 551 20.28 48.41 -38.99
CA ARG A 551 19.60 48.07 -40.27
C ARG A 551 18.86 49.30 -40.80
N GLY A 552 19.62 50.18 -41.42
CA GLY A 552 19.11 51.33 -42.18
C GLY A 552 20.08 51.67 -43.29
N LYS A 553 20.33 50.71 -44.20
CA LYS A 553 20.82 50.89 -45.59
C LYS A 553 21.18 49.53 -46.20
N GLN A 554 20.25 48.97 -46.97
CA GLN A 554 20.53 48.50 -48.33
C GLN A 554 19.33 48.89 -49.19
#